data_AF-A0A2K3KUX9-F1
#
_entry.id   AF-A0A2K3KUX9-F1
#
_cell.length_a   1.000
_cell.length_b   1.000
_cell.length_c   1.000
_cell.angle_alpha   90.00
_cell.angle_beta   90.00
_cell.angle_gamma   90.00
#
_symmetry.space_group_name_H-M   'P 1'
#
loop_
_entity.id
_entity.type
_entity.pdbx_description
1 polymer ?
#
loop_
_entity_poly.entity_id
_entity_poly.type
_entity_poly.pdbx_seq_one_letter_code
_entity_poly.pdbx_strand_id
1 'polypeptide(L)'
;MKDKRGYTALALVAELTGNIYIARHMVEKQDPTVIRYDLLSMKNNDGDIPVLIAAAKGNKEMTEYLYANTLLEDLADTNFNKTVLLLTRCINAEIF
;
A
#
# COMPACT_ATOMS: atom_id res chain seq x y z
N MET A 1 11.63 6.12 6.82
CA MET A 1 11.58 7.59 6.78
C MET A 1 10.25 8.03 6.17
N LYS A 2 9.70 9.16 6.63
CA LYS A 2 8.42 9.70 6.15
C LYS A 2 8.58 11.16 5.73
N ASP A 3 7.75 11.63 4.82
CA ASP A 3 7.61 13.05 4.50
C ASP A 3 6.74 13.80 5.54
N LYS A 4 6.41 15.08 5.28
CA LYS A 4 5.58 15.89 6.17
C LYS A 4 4.13 15.40 6.31
N ARG A 5 3.62 14.65 5.33
CA ARG A 5 2.27 14.04 5.33
C ARG A 5 2.30 12.61 5.90
N GLY A 6 3.46 12.14 6.35
CA GLY A 6 3.64 10.81 6.88
C GLY A 6 3.86 9.73 5.81
N TYR A 7 4.01 10.12 4.54
CA TYR A 7 4.18 9.18 3.43
C TYR A 7 5.60 8.62 3.41
N THR A 8 5.72 7.30 3.28
CA THR A 8 6.98 6.65 2.90
C THR A 8 7.23 6.84 1.40
N ALA A 9 8.45 6.52 0.96
CA ALA A 9 8.75 6.48 -0.48
C ALA A 9 7.81 5.52 -1.24
N LEU A 10 7.48 4.36 -0.65
CA LEU A 10 6.54 3.40 -1.24
C LEU A 10 5.11 3.98 -1.32
N ALA A 11 4.66 4.68 -0.27
CA ALA A 11 3.37 5.36 -0.28
C ALA A 11 3.30 6.45 -1.36
N LEU A 12 4.39 7.19 -1.60
CA LEU A 12 4.47 8.17 -2.68
C LEU A 12 4.45 7.52 -4.07
N VAL A 13 5.09 6.36 -4.24
CA VAL A 13 4.99 5.58 -5.50
C VAL A 13 3.54 5.17 -5.75
N ALA A 14 2.85 4.66 -4.74
CA ALA A 14 1.43 4.32 -4.83
C ALA A 14 0.54 5.54 -5.13
N GLU A 15 0.86 6.70 -4.54
CA GLU A 15 0.07 7.94 -4.70
C GLU A 15 0.26 8.61 -6.06
N LEU A 16 1.50 8.69 -6.55
CA LEU A 16 1.86 9.61 -7.64
C LEU A 16 2.09 8.93 -8.98
N THR A 17 2.60 7.69 -8.98
CA THR A 17 3.05 7.05 -10.23
C THR A 17 2.38 5.72 -10.51
N GLY A 18 2.00 4.96 -9.48
CA GLY A 18 1.56 3.58 -9.64
C GLY A 18 2.63 2.67 -10.26
N ASN A 19 3.89 3.10 -10.29
CA ASN A 19 4.96 2.35 -10.97
C ASN A 19 5.38 1.13 -10.14
N ILE A 20 4.91 -0.03 -10.57
CA ILE A 20 5.12 -1.31 -9.88
C ILE A 20 6.59 -1.73 -9.87
N TYR A 21 7.38 -1.41 -10.88
CA TYR A 21 8.79 -1.78 -10.90
C TYR A 21 9.57 -1.09 -9.78
N ILE A 22 9.26 0.17 -9.51
CA ILE A 22 9.86 0.91 -8.38
C ILE A 22 9.38 0.30 -7.06
N ALA A 23 8.07 0.02 -6.94
CA ALA A 23 7.53 -0.61 -5.73
C ALA A 23 8.17 -1.98 -5.44
N ARG A 24 8.32 -2.83 -6.47
CA ARG A 24 9.03 -4.12 -6.35
C ARG A 24 10.45 -3.94 -5.86
N HIS A 25 11.23 -3.07 -6.49
CA HIS A 25 12.61 -2.82 -6.04
C HIS A 25 12.73 -2.23 -4.62
N MET A 26 11.67 -1.57 -4.11
CA MET A 26 11.64 -1.07 -2.74
C MET A 26 11.29 -2.16 -1.72
N VAL A 27 10.41 -3.09 -2.10
CA VAL A 27 9.84 -4.12 -1.21
C VAL A 27 10.68 -5.40 -1.25
N GLU A 28 11.04 -5.85 -2.45
CA GLU A 28 11.87 -7.02 -2.73
C GLU A 28 13.35 -6.59 -2.70
N LYS A 29 14.15 -7.19 -1.81
CA LYS A 29 15.61 -7.04 -1.89
C LYS A 29 16.18 -7.84 -3.06
N GLN A 30 17.48 -7.69 -3.33
CA GLN A 30 18.23 -8.58 -4.23
C GLN A 30 18.04 -10.06 -3.88
N ASP A 31 17.81 -10.36 -2.59
CA ASP A 31 17.32 -11.65 -2.15
C ASP A 31 15.78 -11.61 -2.09
N PRO A 32 15.07 -12.38 -2.96
CA PRO A 32 13.61 -12.41 -3.01
C PRO A 32 12.97 -12.99 -1.74
N THR A 33 13.76 -13.57 -0.82
CA THR A 33 13.26 -14.05 0.48
C THR A 33 13.17 -12.96 1.54
N VAL A 34 13.75 -11.77 1.30
CA VAL A 34 13.77 -10.66 2.26
C VAL A 34 12.84 -9.53 1.80
N ILE A 35 11.62 -9.54 2.34
CA ILE A 35 10.61 -8.51 2.11
C ILE A 35 10.75 -7.40 3.17
N ARG A 36 10.70 -6.14 2.73
CA ARG A 36 10.64 -4.95 3.59
C ARG A 36 9.23 -4.70 4.11
N TYR A 37 8.78 -5.60 5.00
CA TYR A 37 7.43 -5.57 5.59
C TYR A 37 7.09 -4.23 6.26
N ASP A 38 8.09 -3.56 6.85
CA ASP A 38 7.93 -2.26 7.49
C ASP A 38 7.39 -1.17 6.55
N LEU A 39 7.74 -1.23 5.26
CA LEU A 39 7.28 -0.24 4.28
C LEU A 39 5.81 -0.44 3.89
N LEU A 40 5.32 -1.68 3.96
CA LEU A 40 3.96 -2.07 3.55
C LEU A 40 2.91 -1.73 4.62
N SER A 41 3.31 -1.70 5.89
CA SER A 41 2.40 -1.43 7.02
C SER A 41 2.45 0.00 7.55
N MET A 42 3.44 0.79 7.10
CA MET A 42 3.65 2.13 7.63
C MET A 42 2.57 3.11 7.15
N LYS A 43 1.80 3.60 8.12
CA LYS A 43 0.68 4.53 7.90
C LYS A 43 1.15 5.96 7.63
N ASN A 44 0.46 6.67 6.75
CA ASN A 44 0.56 8.14 6.65
C ASN A 44 -0.15 8.83 7.83
N ASN A 45 -0.22 10.16 7.82
CA ASN A 45 -0.89 10.93 8.89
C ASN A 45 -2.41 10.68 8.95
N ASP A 46 -3.03 10.20 7.87
CA ASP A 46 -4.45 9.87 7.79
C ASP A 46 -4.73 8.41 8.21
N GLY A 47 -3.69 7.64 8.56
CA GLY A 47 -3.81 6.23 8.93
C GLY A 47 -3.76 5.25 7.74
N ASP A 48 -3.59 5.76 6.51
CA ASP A 48 -3.55 4.95 5.29
C ASP A 48 -2.18 4.29 5.11
N ILE A 49 -2.19 3.01 4.76
CA ILE A 49 -1.03 2.25 4.31
C ILE A 49 -0.98 2.23 2.77
N PRO A 50 0.16 1.88 2.14
CA PRO A 50 0.33 1.94 0.68
C PRO A 50 -0.79 1.28 -0.15
N VAL A 51 -1.29 0.11 0.25
CA VAL A 51 -2.36 -0.59 -0.50
C VAL A 51 -3.67 0.22 -0.54
N LEU A 52 -4.02 0.92 0.56
CA LEU A 52 -5.19 1.79 0.60
C LEU A 52 -5.02 2.98 -0.34
N ILE A 53 -3.81 3.54 -0.40
CA ILE A 53 -3.50 4.69 -1.27
C ILE A 53 -3.59 4.26 -2.73
N ALA A 54 -3.00 3.13 -3.11
CA ALA A 54 -3.06 2.60 -4.47
C ALA A 54 -4.50 2.36 -4.93
N ALA A 55 -5.34 1.78 -4.06
CA ALA A 55 -6.75 1.56 -4.37
C ALA A 55 -7.53 2.86 -4.56
N ALA A 56 -7.29 3.87 -3.70
CA ALA A 56 -7.92 5.19 -3.84
C ALA A 56 -7.50 5.91 -5.13
N LYS A 57 -6.35 5.57 -5.71
CA LYS A 57 -5.88 6.10 -7.00
C LYS A 57 -6.36 5.32 -8.21
N GLY A 58 -7.06 4.19 -8.03
CA GLY A 58 -7.49 3.33 -9.13
C GLY A 58 -6.34 2.59 -9.81
N ASN A 59 -5.21 2.41 -9.11
CA ASN A 59 -4.06 1.69 -9.66
C ASN A 59 -4.24 0.17 -9.40
N LYS A 60 -5.00 -0.53 -10.26
CA LYS A 60 -5.36 -1.94 -10.08
C LYS A 60 -4.15 -2.84 -9.83
N GLU A 61 -3.21 -2.87 -10.77
CA GLU A 61 -2.04 -3.76 -10.67
C GLU A 61 -1.16 -3.46 -9.43
N MET A 62 -1.03 -2.18 -9.04
CA MET A 62 -0.30 -1.79 -7.83
C MET A 62 -1.04 -2.23 -6.57
N THR A 63 -2.37 -2.12 -6.58
CA THR A 63 -3.22 -2.55 -5.47
C THR A 63 -3.10 -4.05 -5.27
N GLU A 64 -3.17 -4.84 -6.34
CA GLU A 64 -2.98 -6.29 -6.30
C GLU A 64 -1.59 -6.67 -5.76
N TYR A 65 -0.54 -6.02 -6.27
CA TYR A 65 0.83 -6.25 -5.81
C TYR A 65 1.00 -5.96 -4.31
N LEU A 66 0.54 -4.79 -3.86
CA LEU A 66 0.67 -4.40 -2.46
C LEU A 66 -0.20 -5.27 -1.55
N TYR A 67 -1.40 -5.64 -1.99
CA TYR A 67 -2.28 -6.55 -1.25
C TYR A 67 -1.63 -7.92 -1.05
N ALA A 68 -1.04 -8.50 -2.11
CA ALA A 68 -0.40 -9.80 -2.04
C ALA A 68 0.81 -9.85 -1.08
N ASN A 69 1.44 -8.70 -0.82
CA ASN A 69 2.63 -8.61 0.04
C ASN A 69 2.33 -8.05 1.45
N THR A 70 1.17 -7.41 1.65
CA THR A 70 0.78 -6.83 2.95
C THR A 70 0.23 -7.91 3.87
N LEU A 71 0.69 -7.95 5.13
CA LEU A 71 0.20 -8.93 6.10
C LEU A 71 -1.25 -8.64 6.48
N LEU A 72 -2.04 -9.70 6.69
CA LEU A 72 -3.45 -9.57 7.06
C LEU A 72 -3.64 -8.81 8.38
N GLU A 73 -2.70 -8.96 9.32
CA GLU A 73 -2.69 -8.26 10.61
C GLU A 73 -2.61 -6.73 10.44
N ASP A 74 -1.91 -6.25 9.40
CA ASP A 74 -1.82 -4.82 9.09
C ASP A 74 -3.12 -4.25 8.51
N LEU A 75 -3.95 -5.12 7.90
CA LEU A 75 -5.28 -4.80 7.38
C LEU A 75 -6.38 -4.90 8.45
N ALA A 76 -6.21 -5.80 9.43
CA ALA A 76 -7.21 -6.13 10.45
C ALA A 76 -7.21 -5.20 11.69
N ASP A 77 -6.70 -3.98 11.55
CA ASP A 77 -6.55 -3.03 12.66
C ASP A 77 -7.88 -2.68 13.34
N THR A 78 -7.89 -2.69 14.67
CA THR A 78 -9.10 -2.72 15.51
C THR A 78 -9.90 -1.42 15.52
N ASN A 79 -9.29 -0.29 15.14
CA ASN A 79 -9.92 1.03 15.20
C ASN A 79 -10.54 1.49 13.86
N PHE A 80 -10.08 0.96 12.74
CA PHE A 80 -10.58 1.27 11.40
C PHE A 80 -10.38 0.01 10.56
N ASN A 81 -11.47 -0.63 10.16
CA ASN A 81 -11.40 -1.85 9.37
C ASN A 81 -10.85 -1.50 7.97
N LYS A 82 -9.51 -1.55 7.80
CA LYS A 82 -8.84 -1.19 6.56
C LYS A 82 -9.27 -2.10 5.42
N THR A 83 -9.68 -3.33 5.71
CA THR A 83 -10.25 -4.25 4.71
C THR A 83 -11.54 -3.70 4.11
N VAL A 84 -12.45 -3.16 4.93
CA VAL A 84 -13.68 -2.51 4.43
C VAL A 84 -13.31 -1.27 3.61
N LEU A 85 -12.39 -0.44 4.10
CA LEU A 85 -11.95 0.75 3.37
C LEU A 85 -11.29 0.40 2.03
N LEU A 86 -10.47 -0.64 1.99
CA LEU A 86 -9.84 -1.15 0.78
C LEU A 86 -10.90 -1.59 -0.22
N LEU A 87 -11.87 -2.40 0.21
CA LEU A 87 -12.98 -2.85 -0.63
C LEU A 87 -13.77 -1.66 -1.18
N THR A 88 -14.14 -0.69 -0.35
CA THR A 88 -14.87 0.51 -0.78
C THR A 88 -14.07 1.31 -1.81
N ARG A 89 -12.76 1.45 -1.64
CA ARG A 89 -11.89 2.15 -2.60
C ARG A 89 -11.79 1.38 -3.92
N CYS A 90 -11.66 0.06 -3.89
CA CYS A 90 -11.63 -0.76 -5.10
C CYS A 90 -12.94 -0.67 -5.90
N ILE A 91 -14.09 -0.67 -5.21
CA ILE A 91 -15.40 -0.50 -5.85
C ILE A 91 -15.52 0.91 -6.46
N ASN A 92 -15.22 1.95 -5.69
CA ASN A 92 -15.35 3.34 -6.14
C ASN A 92 -14.41 3.68 -7.31
N ALA A 93 -13.26 3.03 -7.38
CA ALA A 93 -12.29 3.21 -8.45
C ALA A 93 -12.46 2.19 -9.60
N GLU A 94 -13.45 1.29 -9.53
CA GLU A 94 -13.76 0.29 -10.55
C GLU A 94 -12.58 -0.66 -10.88
N ILE A 95 -11.78 -1.05 -9.87
CA ILE A 95 -10.57 -1.89 -10.02
C ILE A 95 -10.71 -3.34 -9.51
N PHE A 96 -11.91 -3.90 -9.54
CA PHE A 96 -12.21 -5.29 -9.13
C PHE A 96 -11.99 -6.31 -10.25
#